data_AF-A0A5N7MM12-F1
#
_entry.id   AF-A0A5N7MM12-F1
#
_cell.length_a   1.000
_cell.length_b   1.000
_cell.length_c   1.000
_cell.angle_alpha   90.00
_cell.angle_beta   90.00
_cell.angle_gamma   90.00
#
_symmetry.space_group_name_H-M   'P 1'
#
loop_
_entity.id
_entity.type
_entity.pdbx_description
1 polymer ?
#
loop_
_entity_poly.entity_id
_entity_poly.type
_entity_poly.pdbx_seq_one_letter_code
_entity_poly.pdbx_strand_id
1 'polypeptide(L)'
;MNETTNIVRLRQPDTIDDPLTDILRAGARKLLAQAIEIEAETFLASMRELKLPDGRERLVRHGYGPERAIQTGIGSVEVRRVKIRDRGAMGEDRIRFTSAILPKWARRTKSLDALLPILYLRGLSTGDFQEALAALLGKDAPNLSPSAITRLTGEWQSEYERWQARDLSARRYVYVWADGVYLQARMEDQAECILVLIGATPEGKKELVGFQTGVRESAQSWRELLVEVKRRGLTIPPRIAVGDGALGFWKALDELFPGTHHQRCWLHKTANVLNKVPKSVQPGMKGALREIYLAPTRAQAEVAIDLFAEAYQARYPKAVECVRKDQRALLAFYDWPAEHWIHLRTTNPIESVFATVRHRTVRTKGSLSPTTARLMVFKLVMAASKSWRRLMGENQLPKVIAGVRFKDGAEIFPAPAHNVA
;
A
#
# COMPACT_ATOMS: atom_id res chain seq x y z
N MET A 1 -3.23 66.02 -2.09
CA MET A 1 -3.72 65.92 -0.70
C MET A 1 -3.79 64.44 -0.36
N ASN A 2 -2.97 64.02 0.61
CA ASN A 2 -2.89 62.65 1.09
C ASN A 2 -4.14 62.31 1.90
N GLU A 3 -4.97 61.40 1.41
CA GLU A 3 -5.95 60.71 2.25
C GLU A 3 -5.35 59.39 2.73
N THR A 4 -4.64 59.45 3.86
CA THR A 4 -4.31 58.28 4.69
C THR A 4 -5.59 57.76 5.34
N THR A 5 -6.33 56.89 4.65
CA THR A 5 -7.43 56.15 5.25
C THR A 5 -6.87 55.03 6.12
N ASN A 6 -6.71 55.27 7.42
CA ASN A 6 -6.37 54.27 8.44
C ASN A 6 -7.60 53.38 8.74
N ILE A 7 -8.11 52.67 7.73
CA ILE A 7 -9.14 51.64 7.95
C ILE A 7 -8.43 50.38 8.44
N VAL A 8 -8.26 50.27 9.76
CA VAL A 8 -7.88 49.02 10.40
C VAL A 8 -9.12 48.13 10.41
N ARG A 9 -9.15 47.08 9.58
CA ARG A 9 -10.22 46.07 9.64
C ARG A 9 -10.26 45.48 11.06
N LEU A 10 -11.42 45.53 11.70
CA LEU A 10 -11.64 44.90 13.00
C LEU A 10 -11.36 43.39 12.88
N ARG A 11 -10.43 42.92 13.71
CA ARG A 11 -9.93 41.55 13.72
C ARG A 11 -11.03 40.60 14.18
N GLN A 12 -11.25 39.53 13.44
CA GLN A 12 -12.07 38.43 13.95
C GLN A 12 -11.21 37.63 14.94
N PRO A 13 -11.72 37.24 16.13
CA PRO A 13 -10.97 36.47 17.15
C PRO A 13 -10.41 35.11 16.65
N ASP A 14 -10.81 34.76 15.45
CA ASP A 14 -10.83 33.44 14.86
C ASP A 14 -9.82 33.28 13.72
N THR A 15 -9.24 34.37 13.23
CA THR A 15 -8.29 34.36 12.11
C THR A 15 -6.87 34.11 12.62
N ILE A 16 -6.22 33.08 12.08
CA ILE A 16 -4.77 32.89 12.25
C ILE A 16 -4.09 34.05 11.52
N ASP A 17 -3.56 35.00 12.28
CA ASP A 17 -2.80 36.14 11.78
C ASP A 17 -1.35 35.68 11.54
N ASP A 18 -1.03 35.38 10.29
CA ASP A 18 0.33 35.04 9.85
C ASP A 18 0.78 36.02 8.75
N PRO A 19 1.40 37.14 9.14
CA PRO A 19 1.90 38.16 8.21
C PRO A 19 2.86 37.60 7.15
N LEU A 20 3.61 36.53 7.48
CA LEU A 20 4.49 35.87 6.52
C LEU A 20 3.67 35.21 5.42
N THR A 21 2.64 34.45 5.77
CA THR A 21 1.75 33.81 4.80
C THR A 21 0.96 34.82 3.96
N ASP A 22 0.60 35.98 4.52
CA ASP A 22 -0.03 37.06 3.75
C ASP A 22 0.90 37.65 2.69
N ILE A 23 2.16 37.94 3.05
CA ILE A 23 3.17 38.43 2.10
C ILE A 23 3.40 37.39 1.01
N LEU A 24 3.51 36.11 1.37
CA LEU A 24 3.68 35.01 0.42
C LEU A 24 2.49 34.89 -0.53
N ARG A 25 1.25 35.00 -0.05
CA ARG A 25 0.03 34.97 -0.88
C ARG A 25 -0.03 36.14 -1.84
N ALA A 26 0.30 37.35 -1.37
CA ALA A 26 0.35 38.54 -2.22
C ALA A 26 1.42 38.42 -3.33
N GLY A 27 2.59 37.90 -2.98
CA GLY A 27 3.67 37.61 -3.94
C GLY A 27 3.25 36.55 -4.96
N ALA A 28 2.69 35.43 -4.49
CA ALA A 28 2.21 34.35 -5.34
C ALA A 28 1.13 34.82 -6.33
N ARG A 29 0.20 35.68 -5.89
CA ARG A 29 -0.82 36.28 -6.76
C ARG A 29 -0.21 37.07 -7.91
N LYS A 30 0.76 37.93 -7.61
CA LYS A 30 1.45 38.74 -8.63
C LYS A 30 2.22 37.86 -9.62
N LEU A 31 2.98 36.90 -9.12
CA LEU A 31 3.75 35.97 -9.94
C LEU A 31 2.86 35.10 -10.84
N LEU A 32 1.76 34.57 -10.32
CA LEU A 32 0.81 33.79 -11.10
C LEU A 32 0.15 34.63 -12.19
N ALA A 33 -0.26 35.87 -11.88
CA ALA A 33 -0.81 36.77 -12.88
C ALA A 33 0.21 37.01 -14.01
N GLN A 34 1.45 37.35 -13.67
CA GLN A 34 2.53 37.56 -14.65
C GLN A 34 2.80 36.31 -15.49
N ALA A 35 2.87 35.13 -14.88
CA ALA A 35 3.14 33.89 -15.61
C ALA A 35 2.03 33.54 -16.60
N ILE A 36 0.76 33.75 -16.23
CA ILE A 36 -0.40 33.53 -17.11
C ILE A 36 -0.40 34.54 -18.27
N GLU A 37 0.03 35.79 -18.01
CA GLU A 37 0.21 36.79 -19.07
C GLU A 37 1.25 36.33 -20.09
N ILE A 38 2.43 35.96 -19.62
CA ILE A 38 3.54 35.51 -20.46
C ILE A 38 3.13 34.29 -21.29
N GLU A 39 2.41 33.33 -20.69
CA GLU A 39 1.90 32.15 -21.40
C GLU A 39 0.92 32.54 -22.52
N ALA A 40 0.02 33.48 -22.26
CA ALA A 40 -0.95 33.95 -23.25
C ALA A 40 -0.28 34.75 -24.38
N GLU A 41 0.69 35.59 -24.06
CA GLU A 41 1.49 36.34 -25.05
C GLU A 41 2.32 35.41 -25.92
N THR A 42 2.95 34.40 -25.32
CA THR A 42 3.70 33.37 -26.04
C THR A 42 2.80 32.61 -27.02
N PHE A 43 1.57 32.29 -26.59
CA PHE A 43 0.58 31.64 -27.47
C PHE A 43 0.11 32.56 -28.61
N LEU A 44 -0.11 33.86 -28.36
CA LEU A 44 -0.48 34.81 -29.42
C LEU A 44 0.67 34.99 -30.42
N ALA A 45 1.90 35.08 -29.93
CA ALA A 45 3.10 35.20 -30.76
C ALA A 45 3.28 33.98 -31.68
N SER A 46 3.03 32.77 -31.20
CA SER A 46 3.12 31.56 -32.04
C SER A 46 2.03 31.47 -33.11
N MET A 47 0.96 32.26 -32.98
CA MET A 47 -0.19 32.28 -33.89
C MET A 47 -0.21 33.54 -34.78
N ARG A 48 0.85 34.35 -34.77
CA ARG A 48 0.89 35.69 -35.37
C ARG A 48 0.69 35.71 -36.89
N GLU A 49 1.15 34.65 -37.55
CA GLU A 49 1.01 34.44 -39.00
C GLU A 49 -0.44 34.13 -39.43
N LEU A 50 -1.30 33.72 -38.49
CA LEU A 50 -2.72 33.51 -38.78
C LEU A 50 -3.44 34.85 -38.85
N LYS A 51 -3.72 35.31 -40.08
CA LYS A 51 -4.49 36.53 -40.36
C LYS A 51 -5.88 36.22 -40.89
N LEU A 52 -6.79 37.17 -40.72
CA LEU A 52 -8.07 37.22 -41.43
C LEU A 52 -7.85 37.69 -42.88
N PRO A 53 -8.82 37.51 -43.79
CA PRO A 53 -8.72 38.00 -45.17
C PRO A 53 -8.46 39.51 -45.30
N ASP A 54 -8.80 40.28 -44.27
CA ASP A 54 -8.59 41.73 -44.19
C ASP A 54 -7.23 42.14 -43.57
N GLY A 55 -6.32 41.17 -43.37
CA GLY A 55 -4.99 41.39 -42.82
C GLY A 55 -4.92 41.52 -41.30
N ARG A 56 -6.05 41.57 -40.58
CA ARG A 56 -6.06 41.64 -39.11
C ARG A 56 -5.70 40.30 -38.49
N GLU A 57 -5.14 40.31 -37.28
CA GLU A 57 -4.80 39.07 -36.55
C GLU A 57 -6.02 38.18 -36.30
N ARG A 58 -5.95 36.89 -36.62
CA ARG A 58 -7.07 35.98 -36.39
C ARG A 58 -7.37 35.81 -34.90
N LEU A 59 -6.33 35.66 -34.09
CA LEU A 59 -6.41 35.46 -32.63
C LEU A 59 -6.08 36.76 -31.91
N VAL A 60 -6.98 37.20 -31.04
CA VAL A 60 -6.79 38.43 -30.26
C VAL A 60 -7.12 38.25 -28.80
N ARG A 61 -6.48 39.06 -27.98
CA ARG A 61 -6.81 39.19 -26.56
C ARG A 61 -8.25 39.66 -26.38
N HIS A 62 -8.94 39.06 -25.41
CA HIS A 62 -10.35 39.32 -25.13
C HIS A 62 -10.60 39.48 -23.62
N GLY A 63 -9.70 40.22 -22.97
CA GLY A 63 -9.73 40.51 -21.54
C GLY A 63 -9.53 39.26 -20.68
N TYR A 64 -10.17 39.27 -19.51
CA TYR A 64 -10.06 38.21 -18.51
C TYR A 64 -11.38 37.47 -18.30
N GLY A 65 -11.28 36.23 -17.82
CA GLY A 65 -12.41 35.56 -17.18
C GLY A 65 -12.69 36.15 -15.80
N PRO A 66 -13.79 35.71 -15.16
CA PRO A 66 -14.05 36.06 -13.76
C PRO A 66 -12.86 35.61 -12.89
N GLU A 67 -12.62 36.39 -11.84
CA GLU A 67 -11.66 36.02 -10.81
C GLU A 67 -12.13 34.76 -10.09
N ARG A 68 -11.19 33.89 -9.75
CA ARG A 68 -11.47 32.69 -8.98
C ARG A 68 -10.36 32.42 -8.00
N ALA A 69 -10.75 31.96 -6.82
CA ALA A 69 -9.87 31.42 -5.81
C ALA A 69 -9.35 30.03 -6.23
N ILE A 70 -8.02 29.85 -6.16
CA ILE A 70 -7.36 28.56 -6.26
C ILE A 70 -6.75 28.24 -4.90
N GLN A 71 -7.14 27.12 -4.31
CA GLN A 71 -6.54 26.68 -3.06
C GLN A 71 -5.10 26.18 -3.29
N THR A 72 -4.16 26.68 -2.51
CA THR A 72 -2.73 26.30 -2.56
C THR A 72 -2.24 25.91 -1.17
N GLY A 73 -1.00 25.43 -1.07
CA GLY A 73 -0.39 25.10 0.23
C GLY A 73 -0.22 26.29 1.20
N ILE A 74 -0.30 27.52 0.69
CA ILE A 74 -0.25 28.76 1.49
C ILE A 74 -1.64 29.41 1.64
N GLY A 75 -2.72 28.64 1.38
CA GLY A 75 -4.09 29.13 1.40
C GLY A 75 -4.63 29.53 0.01
N SER A 76 -5.75 30.24 0.01
CA SER A 76 -6.45 30.66 -1.21
C SER A 76 -5.72 31.79 -1.94
N VAL A 77 -5.49 31.63 -3.24
CA VAL A 77 -4.92 32.65 -4.12
C VAL A 77 -5.90 32.98 -5.24
N GLU A 78 -6.31 34.24 -5.31
CA GLU A 78 -7.20 34.77 -6.36
C GLU A 78 -6.43 34.94 -7.66
N VAL A 79 -7.01 34.47 -8.76
CA VAL A 79 -6.40 34.56 -10.08
C VAL A 79 -7.45 34.76 -11.16
N ARG A 80 -7.07 35.49 -12.20
CA ARG A 80 -7.86 35.71 -13.42
C ARG A 80 -7.19 35.00 -14.58
N ARG A 81 -7.97 34.24 -15.35
CA ARG A 81 -7.49 33.64 -16.60
C ARG A 81 -7.52 34.67 -17.72
N VAL A 82 -6.50 34.68 -18.57
CA VAL A 82 -6.54 35.45 -19.83
C VAL A 82 -7.49 34.75 -20.82
N LYS A 83 -8.28 35.54 -21.55
CA LYS A 83 -9.14 35.06 -22.62
C LYS A 83 -8.56 35.49 -23.96
N ILE A 84 -8.47 34.55 -24.88
CA ILE A 84 -8.13 34.79 -26.28
C ILE A 84 -9.32 34.38 -27.14
N ARG A 85 -9.64 35.22 -28.12
CA ARG A 85 -10.74 35.02 -29.07
C ARG A 85 -10.16 34.76 -30.45
N ASP A 86 -10.48 33.59 -31.00
CA ASP A 86 -10.39 33.35 -32.44
C ASP A 86 -11.55 34.07 -33.14
N ARG A 87 -11.22 34.90 -34.15
CA ARG A 87 -12.15 35.66 -34.99
C ARG A 87 -12.43 34.99 -36.34
N GLY A 88 -11.64 33.99 -36.73
CA GLY A 88 -11.62 33.45 -38.10
C GLY A 88 -12.39 32.15 -38.31
N ALA A 89 -12.83 31.46 -37.25
CA ALA A 89 -13.58 30.21 -37.38
C ALA A 89 -14.75 30.10 -36.39
N MET A 90 -15.82 29.46 -36.86
CA MET A 90 -16.99 29.03 -36.06
C MET A 90 -16.97 27.50 -35.93
N GLY A 91 -17.56 26.95 -34.86
CA GLY A 91 -17.67 25.49 -34.71
C GLY A 91 -16.37 24.80 -34.28
N GLU A 92 -16.06 23.66 -34.92
CA GLU A 92 -14.95 22.77 -34.55
C GLU A 92 -13.57 23.28 -34.96
N ASP A 93 -13.48 24.11 -36.02
CA ASP A 93 -12.21 24.68 -36.53
C ASP A 93 -11.66 25.85 -35.69
N ARG A 94 -12.30 26.12 -34.55
CA ARG A 94 -11.97 27.24 -33.67
C ARG A 94 -10.76 26.94 -32.82
N ILE A 95 -9.72 27.77 -32.95
CA ILE A 95 -8.50 27.67 -32.15
C ILE A 95 -8.80 28.14 -30.73
N ARG A 96 -8.51 27.28 -29.73
CA ARG A 96 -8.81 27.54 -28.32
C ARG A 96 -7.53 27.62 -27.49
N PHE A 97 -7.26 28.78 -26.92
CA PHE A 97 -6.27 28.89 -25.85
C PHE A 97 -6.76 28.19 -24.57
N THR A 98 -5.92 27.31 -24.03
CA THR A 98 -6.09 26.72 -22.70
C THR A 98 -4.77 26.82 -21.96
N SER A 99 -4.75 27.59 -20.87
CA SER A 99 -3.60 27.76 -20.01
C SER A 99 -3.17 26.42 -19.40
N ALA A 100 -1.88 26.09 -19.49
CA ALA A 100 -1.26 24.96 -18.81
C ALA A 100 -0.99 25.29 -17.33
N ILE A 101 -0.65 26.55 -17.03
CA ILE A 101 -0.44 27.06 -15.67
C ILE A 101 -1.76 27.06 -14.88
N LEU A 102 -2.83 27.53 -15.50
CA LEU A 102 -4.15 27.67 -14.90
C LEU A 102 -5.23 26.92 -15.72
N PRO A 103 -5.29 25.57 -15.60
CA PRO A 103 -6.25 24.76 -16.34
C PRO A 103 -7.71 25.17 -16.10
N LYS A 104 -8.58 24.89 -17.08
CA LYS A 104 -10.03 25.10 -16.92
C LYS A 104 -10.54 24.33 -15.71
N TRP A 105 -11.40 24.97 -14.92
CA TRP A 105 -12.03 24.39 -13.73
C TRP A 105 -11.10 24.00 -12.57
N ALA A 106 -9.79 24.31 -12.66
CA ALA A 106 -8.90 24.20 -11.51
C ALA A 106 -9.50 24.95 -10.31
N ARG A 107 -9.56 24.25 -9.17
CA ARG A 107 -10.00 24.78 -7.86
C ARG A 107 -8.89 24.72 -6.81
N ARG A 108 -7.89 23.85 -7.00
CA ARG A 108 -6.78 23.62 -6.09
C ARG A 108 -5.53 23.16 -6.84
N THR A 109 -4.37 23.26 -6.20
CA THR A 109 -3.11 22.72 -6.74
C THR A 109 -3.08 21.19 -6.70
N LYS A 110 -2.34 20.56 -7.63
CA LYS A 110 -2.14 19.11 -7.65
C LYS A 110 -1.52 18.57 -6.35
N SER A 111 -0.67 19.37 -5.69
CA SER A 111 -0.08 19.00 -4.39
C SER A 111 -1.13 18.85 -3.29
N LEU A 112 -2.15 19.69 -3.26
CA LEU A 112 -3.26 19.55 -2.33
C LEU A 112 -4.15 18.37 -2.70
N ASP A 113 -4.44 18.14 -3.98
CA ASP A 113 -5.15 16.93 -4.42
C ASP A 113 -4.40 15.65 -3.99
N ALA A 114 -3.08 15.64 -4.04
CA ALA A 114 -2.25 14.50 -3.62
C ALA A 114 -2.18 14.31 -2.09
N LEU A 115 -2.40 15.37 -1.30
CA LEU A 115 -2.42 15.29 0.17
C LEU A 115 -3.65 14.54 0.69
N LEU A 116 -4.81 14.71 0.04
CA LEU A 116 -6.08 14.12 0.48
C LEU A 116 -6.03 12.59 0.63
N PRO A 117 -5.56 11.81 -0.37
CA PRO A 117 -5.38 10.38 -0.20
C PRO A 117 -4.42 10.03 0.93
N ILE A 118 -3.37 10.83 1.16
CA ILE A 118 -2.42 10.57 2.26
C ILE A 118 -3.10 10.75 3.60
N LEU A 119 -3.85 11.84 3.80
CA LEU A 119 -4.61 12.09 5.03
C LEU A 119 -5.63 10.98 5.28
N TYR A 120 -6.31 10.50 4.23
CA TYR A 120 -7.25 9.39 4.30
C TYR A 120 -6.57 8.09 4.73
N LEU A 121 -5.47 7.77 4.04
CA LEU A 121 -4.61 6.64 4.35
C LEU A 121 -3.88 6.77 5.69
N ARG A 122 -3.94 7.92 6.36
CA ARG A 122 -3.40 8.11 7.72
C ARG A 122 -4.47 7.96 8.80
N GLY A 123 -5.71 7.66 8.40
CA GLY A 123 -6.81 7.34 9.31
C GLY A 123 -7.60 8.55 9.78
N LEU A 124 -7.53 9.68 9.07
CA LEU A 124 -8.48 10.78 9.26
C LEU A 124 -9.83 10.35 8.69
N SER A 125 -10.90 10.42 9.49
CA SER A 125 -12.25 10.14 9.02
C SER A 125 -12.69 11.25 8.07
N THR A 126 -13.61 10.97 7.12
CA THR A 126 -14.15 11.97 6.19
C THR A 126 -14.71 13.23 6.88
N GLY A 127 -15.19 13.10 8.12
CA GLY A 127 -15.66 14.24 8.94
C GLY A 127 -14.52 15.11 9.46
N ASP A 128 -13.40 14.50 9.88
CA ASP A 128 -12.25 15.19 10.48
C ASP A 128 -11.34 15.85 9.43
N PHE A 129 -11.54 15.55 8.14
CA PHE A 129 -10.79 16.18 7.06
C PHE A 129 -10.93 17.68 7.04
N GLN A 130 -12.13 18.18 7.33
CA GLN A 130 -12.36 19.61 7.27
C GLN A 130 -11.61 20.31 8.39
N GLU A 131 -11.58 19.72 9.59
CA GLU A 131 -10.81 20.25 10.71
C GLU A 131 -9.31 20.23 10.40
N ALA A 132 -8.78 19.11 9.87
CA ALA A 132 -7.37 19.00 9.51
C ALA A 132 -6.96 19.96 8.38
N LEU A 133 -7.79 20.11 7.35
CA LEU A 133 -7.54 21.05 6.26
C LEU A 133 -7.70 22.50 6.72
N ALA A 134 -8.68 22.81 7.56
CA ALA A 134 -8.87 24.14 8.11
C ALA A 134 -7.70 24.55 9.02
N ALA A 135 -7.16 23.62 9.80
CA ALA A 135 -5.97 23.85 10.61
C ALA A 135 -4.72 24.16 9.77
N LEU A 136 -4.59 23.57 8.58
CA LEU A 136 -3.44 23.76 7.70
C LEU A 136 -3.60 24.96 6.74
N LEU A 137 -4.82 25.19 6.23
CA LEU A 137 -5.09 26.08 5.10
C LEU A 137 -6.01 27.26 5.46
N GLY A 138 -6.43 27.37 6.72
CA GLY A 138 -7.34 28.39 7.23
C GLY A 138 -8.82 27.97 7.19
N LYS A 139 -9.66 28.70 7.93
CA LYS A 139 -11.11 28.42 8.10
C LYS A 139 -11.90 28.44 6.79
N ASP A 140 -11.44 29.23 5.83
CA ASP A 140 -12.02 29.34 4.49
C ASP A 140 -11.55 28.23 3.53
N ALA A 141 -10.78 27.24 4.03
CA ALA A 141 -10.38 26.09 3.23
C ALA A 141 -11.65 25.39 2.72
N PRO A 142 -11.87 25.36 1.39
CA PRO A 142 -13.07 24.77 0.84
C PRO A 142 -13.10 23.28 1.19
N ASN A 143 -14.27 22.81 1.65
CA ASN A 143 -14.52 21.41 1.97
C ASN A 143 -13.96 20.47 0.89
N LEU A 144 -13.49 19.30 1.32
CA LEU A 144 -13.53 18.13 0.43
C LEU A 144 -14.99 17.93 0.03
N SER A 145 -15.32 18.22 -1.22
CA SER A 145 -16.60 17.82 -1.74
C SER A 145 -16.67 16.29 -1.72
N PRO A 146 -17.84 15.69 -1.41
CA PRO A 146 -18.04 14.25 -1.58
C PRO A 146 -17.59 13.76 -2.96
N SER A 147 -17.72 14.60 -4.00
CA SER A 147 -17.23 14.31 -5.35
C SER A 147 -15.70 14.16 -5.46
N ALA A 148 -14.91 14.84 -4.65
CA ALA A 148 -13.45 14.68 -4.62
C ALA A 148 -13.06 13.31 -4.03
N ILE A 149 -13.79 12.85 -3.01
CA ILE A 149 -13.62 11.51 -2.43
C ILE A 149 -14.03 10.44 -3.45
N THR A 150 -15.18 10.60 -4.10
CA THR A 150 -15.64 9.66 -5.14
C THR A 150 -14.63 9.55 -6.30
N ARG A 151 -14.09 10.68 -6.76
CA ARG A 151 -13.05 10.69 -7.81
C ARG A 151 -11.81 9.93 -7.36
N LEU A 152 -11.36 10.17 -6.13
CA LEU A 152 -10.19 9.50 -5.56
C LEU A 152 -10.40 7.98 -5.46
N THR A 153 -11.56 7.53 -5.00
CA THR A 153 -11.90 6.11 -4.95
C THR A 153 -11.91 5.50 -6.35
N GLY A 154 -12.40 6.22 -7.36
CA GLY A 154 -12.35 5.79 -8.77
C GLY A 154 -10.91 5.65 -9.31
N GLU A 155 -10.02 6.58 -8.96
CA GLU A 155 -8.59 6.48 -9.31
C GLU A 155 -7.94 5.25 -8.65
N TRP A 156 -8.21 5.01 -7.36
CA TRP A 156 -7.71 3.84 -6.65
C TRP A 156 -8.25 2.53 -7.21
N GLN A 157 -9.53 2.51 -7.60
CA GLN A 157 -10.14 1.35 -8.28
C GLN A 157 -9.43 1.06 -9.60
N SER A 158 -9.18 2.09 -10.41
CA SER A 158 -8.46 1.94 -11.68
C SER A 158 -7.02 1.46 -11.48
N GLU A 159 -6.33 1.95 -10.44
CA GLU A 159 -5.00 1.46 -10.07
C GLU A 159 -5.01 -0.01 -9.63
N TYR A 160 -6.00 -0.38 -8.81
CA TYR A 160 -6.19 -1.74 -8.33
C TYR A 160 -6.46 -2.72 -9.49
N GLU A 161 -7.31 -2.33 -10.44
CA GLU A 161 -7.61 -3.12 -11.64
C GLU A 161 -6.38 -3.30 -12.53
N ARG A 162 -5.62 -2.22 -12.79
CA ARG A 162 -4.34 -2.32 -13.52
C ARG A 162 -3.34 -3.23 -12.81
N TRP A 163 -3.28 -3.15 -11.48
CA TRP A 163 -2.41 -4.00 -10.69
C TRP A 163 -2.85 -5.47 -10.74
N GLN A 164 -4.15 -5.75 -10.67
CA GLN A 164 -4.72 -7.09 -10.84
C GLN A 164 -4.59 -7.61 -12.27
N ALA A 165 -4.42 -6.76 -13.27
CA ALA A 165 -4.21 -7.19 -14.66
C ALA A 165 -2.72 -7.33 -15.04
N ARG A 166 -1.78 -6.98 -14.15
CA ARG A 166 -0.35 -6.93 -14.50
C ARG A 166 0.21 -8.30 -14.84
N ASP A 167 1.13 -8.33 -15.80
CA ASP A 167 1.85 -9.53 -16.16
C ASP A 167 2.87 -9.95 -15.08
N LEU A 168 2.86 -11.24 -14.75
CA LEU A 168 3.80 -11.91 -13.85
C LEU A 168 4.70 -12.93 -14.59
N SER A 169 4.61 -13.06 -15.91
CA SER A 169 5.39 -14.03 -16.70
C SER A 169 6.91 -13.92 -16.48
N ALA A 170 7.40 -12.70 -16.35
CA ALA A 170 8.81 -12.41 -16.08
C ALA A 170 9.19 -12.47 -14.58
N ARG A 171 8.24 -12.76 -13.69
CA ARG A 171 8.47 -12.75 -12.24
C ARG A 171 8.81 -14.14 -11.73
N ARG A 172 9.82 -14.19 -10.87
CA ARG A 172 10.17 -15.36 -10.07
C ARG A 172 10.09 -14.98 -8.60
N TYR A 173 9.35 -15.74 -7.81
CA TYR A 173 9.34 -15.57 -6.36
C TYR A 173 10.00 -16.77 -5.71
N VAL A 174 11.12 -16.55 -5.01
CA VAL A 174 11.87 -17.62 -4.33
C VAL A 174 11.07 -18.11 -3.12
N TYR A 175 10.58 -17.18 -2.31
CA TYR A 175 9.74 -17.45 -1.14
C TYR A 175 8.39 -16.73 -1.27
N VAL A 176 7.35 -17.31 -0.71
CA VAL A 176 6.04 -16.64 -0.56
C VAL A 176 5.54 -16.72 0.88
N TRP A 177 4.83 -15.68 1.31
CA TRP A 177 4.09 -15.61 2.56
C TRP A 177 2.62 -15.47 2.23
N ALA A 178 1.77 -16.22 2.91
CA ALA A 178 0.33 -16.21 2.76
C ALA A 178 -0.33 -16.02 4.13
N ASP A 179 -1.30 -15.11 4.20
CA ASP A 179 -2.06 -14.85 5.43
C ASP A 179 -3.46 -14.29 5.10
N GLY A 180 -4.40 -14.53 6.01
CA GLY A 180 -5.76 -13.99 5.97
C GLY A 180 -5.91 -12.85 6.98
N VAL A 181 -6.29 -11.67 6.48
CA VAL A 181 -6.43 -10.49 7.35
C VAL A 181 -7.87 -10.04 7.41
N TYR A 182 -8.43 -10.14 8.61
CA TYR A 182 -9.79 -9.71 8.91
C TYR A 182 -9.88 -8.19 9.10
N LEU A 183 -10.83 -7.58 8.40
CA LEU A 183 -11.20 -6.16 8.54
C LEU A 183 -12.71 -6.03 8.64
N GLN A 184 -13.17 -5.28 9.63
CA GLN A 184 -14.59 -5.02 9.82
C GLN A 184 -14.99 -3.75 9.04
N ALA A 185 -15.84 -3.92 8.02
CA ALA A 185 -16.41 -2.83 7.23
C ALA A 185 -17.70 -2.29 7.88
N ARG A 186 -18.23 -1.17 7.35
CA ARG A 186 -19.46 -0.52 7.84
C ARG A 186 -20.67 -1.44 7.76
N MET A 187 -21.45 -1.52 8.85
CA MET A 187 -22.79 -2.15 8.87
C MET A 187 -22.80 -3.62 8.42
N GLU A 188 -21.63 -4.26 8.34
CA GLU A 188 -21.49 -5.68 8.05
C GLU A 188 -21.41 -6.45 9.37
N ASP A 189 -22.22 -7.50 9.48
CA ASP A 189 -22.27 -8.36 10.68
C ASP A 189 -20.98 -9.17 10.86
N GLN A 190 -20.19 -9.35 9.78
CA GLN A 190 -18.96 -10.13 9.78
C GLN A 190 -17.78 -9.34 9.20
N ALA A 191 -16.61 -9.52 9.79
CA ALA A 191 -15.37 -8.98 9.24
C ALA A 191 -15.03 -9.69 7.91
N GLU A 192 -14.73 -8.93 6.87
CA GLU A 192 -14.24 -9.44 5.61
C GLU A 192 -12.81 -9.99 5.79
N CYS A 193 -12.56 -11.16 5.23
CA CYS A 193 -11.21 -11.72 5.18
C CYS A 193 -10.53 -11.26 3.88
N ILE A 194 -9.39 -10.60 4.01
CA ILE A 194 -8.54 -10.24 2.89
C ILE A 194 -7.38 -11.22 2.84
N LEU A 195 -7.34 -12.03 1.79
CA LEU A 195 -6.25 -12.96 1.52
C LEU A 195 -5.09 -12.21 0.88
N VAL A 196 -3.90 -12.40 1.43
CA VAL A 196 -2.69 -11.68 1.04
C VAL A 196 -1.60 -12.68 0.71
N LEU A 197 -0.99 -12.50 -0.46
CA LEU A 197 0.18 -13.25 -0.88
C LEU A 197 1.33 -12.29 -1.15
N ILE A 198 2.41 -12.36 -0.38
CA ILE A 198 3.65 -11.60 -0.59
C ILE A 198 4.72 -12.57 -1.10
N GLY A 199 5.52 -12.14 -2.08
CA GLY A 199 6.62 -12.93 -2.64
C GLY A 199 7.94 -12.21 -2.51
N ALA A 200 9.04 -12.94 -2.42
CA ALA A 200 10.40 -12.41 -2.48
C ALA A 200 11.04 -12.72 -3.84
N THR A 201 11.53 -11.71 -4.54
CA THR A 201 12.23 -11.86 -5.83
C THR A 201 13.61 -12.51 -5.64
N PRO A 202 14.32 -12.89 -6.72
CA PRO A 202 15.69 -13.41 -6.64
C PRO A 202 16.68 -12.48 -5.94
N GLU A 203 16.41 -11.18 -5.95
CA GLU A 203 17.21 -10.14 -5.29
C GLU A 203 16.76 -9.88 -3.84
N GLY A 204 15.87 -10.73 -3.30
CA GLY A 204 15.37 -10.63 -1.94
C GLY A 204 14.38 -9.49 -1.72
N LYS A 205 13.95 -8.78 -2.77
CA LYS A 205 12.94 -7.72 -2.67
C LYS A 205 11.56 -8.35 -2.47
N LYS A 206 10.81 -7.83 -1.50
CA LYS A 206 9.44 -8.29 -1.23
C LYS A 206 8.45 -7.51 -2.11
N GLU A 207 7.46 -8.20 -2.66
CA GLU A 207 6.40 -7.64 -3.49
C GLU A 207 5.05 -8.23 -3.10
N LEU A 208 3.99 -7.41 -3.09
CA LEU A 208 2.62 -7.93 -3.01
C LEU A 208 2.36 -8.66 -4.33
N VAL A 209 2.04 -9.95 -4.26
CA VAL A 209 1.81 -10.84 -5.41
C VAL A 209 0.31 -10.98 -5.64
N GLY A 210 -0.43 -11.33 -4.60
CA GLY A 210 -1.87 -11.57 -4.66
C GLY A 210 -2.59 -10.83 -3.52
N PHE A 211 -3.78 -10.33 -3.82
CA PHE A 211 -4.62 -9.60 -2.87
C PHE A 211 -6.08 -9.74 -3.28
N GLN A 212 -6.90 -10.38 -2.45
CA GLN A 212 -8.30 -10.62 -2.76
C GLN A 212 -9.16 -10.66 -1.49
N THR A 213 -10.39 -10.14 -1.59
CA THR A 213 -11.43 -10.34 -0.58
C THR A 213 -12.02 -11.75 -0.72
N GLY A 214 -11.97 -12.54 0.34
CA GLY A 214 -12.47 -13.91 0.38
C GLY A 214 -13.60 -14.08 1.41
N VAL A 215 -14.44 -15.09 1.18
CA VAL A 215 -15.41 -15.56 2.18
C VAL A 215 -14.66 -16.45 3.17
N ARG A 216 -14.02 -15.82 4.16
CA ARG A 216 -13.08 -16.44 5.12
C ARG A 216 -11.82 -17.01 4.42
N GLU A 217 -11.03 -17.79 5.15
CA GLU A 217 -9.86 -18.51 4.63
C GLU A 217 -10.22 -19.88 4.03
N SER A 218 -11.25 -19.90 3.18
CA SER A 218 -11.70 -21.14 2.54
C SER A 218 -10.68 -21.65 1.51
N ALA A 219 -10.67 -22.96 1.26
CA ALA A 219 -9.86 -23.55 0.19
C ALA A 219 -10.19 -22.96 -1.19
N GLN A 220 -11.47 -22.66 -1.41
CA GLN A 220 -11.95 -22.07 -2.66
C GLN A 220 -11.42 -20.64 -2.86
N SER A 221 -11.47 -19.79 -1.84
CA SER A 221 -10.95 -18.41 -1.94
C SER A 221 -9.44 -18.37 -2.16
N TRP A 222 -8.68 -19.26 -1.51
CA TRP A 222 -7.24 -19.40 -1.79
C TRP A 222 -6.95 -19.95 -3.18
N ARG A 223 -7.74 -20.92 -3.65
CA ARG A 223 -7.66 -21.44 -5.02
C ARG A 223 -7.88 -20.34 -6.05
N GLU A 224 -8.93 -19.54 -5.89
CA GLU A 224 -9.23 -18.43 -6.80
C GLU A 224 -8.05 -17.46 -6.89
N LEU A 225 -7.49 -17.07 -5.75
CA LEU A 225 -6.33 -16.17 -5.72
C LEU A 225 -5.11 -16.78 -6.42
N LEU A 226 -4.80 -18.04 -6.14
CA LEU A 226 -3.63 -18.70 -6.74
C LEU A 226 -3.82 -19.00 -8.24
N VAL A 227 -5.04 -19.34 -8.68
CA VAL A 227 -5.40 -19.48 -10.09
C VAL A 227 -5.25 -18.14 -10.81
N GLU A 228 -5.71 -17.05 -10.20
CA GLU A 228 -5.56 -15.70 -10.73
C GLU A 228 -4.08 -15.34 -10.92
N VAL A 229 -3.26 -15.56 -9.89
CA VAL A 229 -1.81 -15.32 -9.93
C VAL A 229 -1.12 -16.14 -11.02
N LYS A 230 -1.50 -17.41 -11.19
CA LYS A 230 -0.99 -18.29 -12.25
C LYS A 230 -1.45 -17.83 -13.64
N ARG A 231 -2.71 -17.42 -13.79
CA ARG A 231 -3.27 -16.87 -15.03
C ARG A 231 -2.55 -15.60 -15.46
N ARG A 232 -2.09 -14.77 -14.52
CA ARG A 232 -1.24 -13.61 -14.83
C ARG A 232 0.17 -13.96 -15.26
N GLY A 233 0.56 -15.23 -15.27
CA GLY A 233 1.85 -15.69 -15.77
C GLY A 233 2.84 -16.18 -14.71
N LEU A 234 2.48 -16.25 -13.42
CA LEU A 234 3.38 -16.86 -12.43
C LEU A 234 3.41 -18.38 -12.62
N THR A 235 4.40 -18.86 -13.38
CA THR A 235 4.55 -20.27 -13.74
C THR A 235 5.56 -21.01 -12.87
N ILE A 236 6.60 -20.30 -12.40
CA ILE A 236 7.67 -20.88 -11.60
C ILE A 236 7.18 -21.02 -10.15
N PRO A 237 7.10 -22.24 -9.61
CA PRO A 237 6.68 -22.44 -8.22
C PRO A 237 7.73 -21.84 -7.25
N PRO A 238 7.27 -21.22 -6.15
CA PRO A 238 8.17 -20.81 -5.10
C PRO A 238 8.84 -22.02 -4.45
N ARG A 239 10.03 -21.82 -3.89
CA ARG A 239 10.79 -22.86 -3.20
C ARG A 239 10.15 -23.23 -1.87
N ILE A 240 9.59 -22.25 -1.15
CA ILE A 240 8.85 -22.46 0.08
C ILE A 240 7.76 -21.41 0.27
N ALA A 241 6.64 -21.85 0.83
CA ALA A 241 5.54 -21.01 1.27
C ALA A 241 5.44 -21.00 2.80
N VAL A 242 5.26 -19.81 3.38
CA VAL A 242 5.08 -19.59 4.82
C VAL A 242 3.65 -19.12 5.07
N GLY A 243 2.94 -19.75 5.99
CA GLY A 243 1.57 -19.34 6.35
C GLY A 243 1.10 -19.92 7.68
N ASP A 244 -0.10 -19.55 8.12
CA ASP A 244 -0.75 -20.23 9.25
C ASP A 244 -1.24 -21.64 8.84
N GLY A 245 -1.73 -22.44 9.78
CA GLY A 245 -2.28 -23.78 9.59
C GLY A 245 -3.65 -23.86 8.92
N ALA A 246 -4.17 -22.76 8.34
CA ALA A 246 -5.42 -22.78 7.60
C ALA A 246 -5.34 -23.73 6.40
N LEU A 247 -6.05 -24.87 6.51
CA LEU A 247 -5.96 -25.99 5.55
C LEU A 247 -6.30 -25.59 4.11
N GLY A 248 -7.09 -24.53 3.93
CA GLY A 248 -7.52 -24.05 2.61
C GLY A 248 -6.36 -23.58 1.72
N PHE A 249 -5.41 -22.83 2.28
CA PHE A 249 -4.25 -22.34 1.53
C PHE A 249 -3.38 -23.49 1.04
N TRP A 250 -3.03 -24.41 1.94
CA TRP A 250 -2.11 -25.52 1.65
C TRP A 250 -2.67 -26.46 0.59
N LYS A 251 -3.96 -26.79 0.68
CA LYS A 251 -4.63 -27.60 -0.35
C LYS A 251 -4.58 -26.93 -1.72
N ALA A 252 -4.84 -25.62 -1.78
CA ALA A 252 -4.79 -24.88 -3.05
C ALA A 252 -3.34 -24.74 -3.59
N LEU A 253 -2.36 -24.59 -2.70
CA LEU A 253 -0.95 -24.49 -3.05
C LEU A 253 -0.42 -25.81 -3.64
N ASP A 254 -0.71 -26.94 -2.98
CA ASP A 254 -0.30 -28.28 -3.44
C ASP A 254 -0.82 -28.59 -4.85
N GLU A 255 -2.04 -28.15 -5.16
CA GLU A 255 -2.64 -28.38 -6.46
C GLU A 255 -2.04 -27.49 -7.56
N LEU A 256 -1.77 -26.21 -7.26
CA LEU A 256 -1.39 -25.23 -8.29
C LEU A 256 0.12 -25.08 -8.48
N PHE A 257 0.89 -25.31 -7.41
CA PHE A 257 2.35 -25.20 -7.35
C PHE A 257 2.97 -26.41 -6.63
N PRO A 258 2.80 -27.62 -7.18
CA PRO A 258 3.31 -28.85 -6.57
C PRO A 258 4.83 -28.76 -6.36
N GLY A 259 5.31 -29.28 -5.23
CA GLY A 259 6.73 -29.25 -4.85
C GLY A 259 7.17 -28.00 -4.09
N THR A 260 6.28 -27.03 -3.87
CA THR A 260 6.54 -25.93 -2.93
C THR A 260 6.61 -26.46 -1.51
N HIS A 261 7.70 -26.19 -0.78
CA HIS A 261 7.80 -26.63 0.62
C HIS A 261 6.83 -25.85 1.53
N HIS A 262 6.36 -26.50 2.60
CA HIS A 262 5.45 -25.90 3.57
C HIS A 262 6.20 -25.48 4.83
N GLN A 263 6.11 -24.20 5.19
CA GLN A 263 6.54 -23.69 6.48
C GLN A 263 5.35 -23.12 7.26
N ARG A 264 5.14 -23.59 8.48
CA ARG A 264 4.14 -23.05 9.39
C ARG A 264 4.72 -21.85 10.16
N CYS A 265 3.95 -20.78 10.28
CA CYS A 265 4.34 -19.62 11.08
C CYS A 265 4.39 -19.97 12.59
N TRP A 266 5.54 -19.72 13.22
CA TRP A 266 5.73 -19.96 14.65
C TRP A 266 4.94 -18.99 15.54
N LEU A 267 4.66 -17.78 15.06
CA LEU A 267 3.84 -16.83 15.81
C LEU A 267 2.39 -17.30 15.91
N HIS A 268 1.77 -17.62 14.77
CA HIS A 268 0.42 -18.18 14.74
C HIS A 268 0.34 -19.53 15.47
N LYS A 269 1.36 -20.38 15.32
CA LYS A 269 1.46 -21.63 16.07
C LYS A 269 1.48 -21.38 17.58
N THR A 270 2.30 -20.44 18.05
CA THR A 270 2.38 -20.07 19.47
C THR A 270 1.02 -19.60 19.96
N ALA A 271 0.35 -18.69 19.25
CA ALA A 271 -0.99 -18.24 19.62
C ALA A 271 -2.00 -19.41 19.71
N ASN A 272 -1.99 -20.31 18.73
CA ASN A 272 -2.84 -21.50 18.71
C ASN A 272 -2.61 -22.42 19.91
N VAL A 273 -1.36 -22.61 20.32
CA VAL A 273 -0.99 -23.38 21.52
C VAL A 273 -1.47 -22.68 22.80
N LEU A 274 -1.19 -21.38 22.93
CA LEU A 274 -1.56 -20.60 24.13
C LEU A 274 -3.08 -20.50 24.33
N ASN A 275 -3.87 -20.50 23.25
CA ASN A 275 -5.34 -20.53 23.30
C ASN A 275 -5.91 -21.82 23.89
N LYS A 276 -5.11 -22.88 24.08
CA LYS A 276 -5.53 -24.16 24.67
C LYS A 276 -5.21 -24.27 26.16
N VAL A 277 -4.61 -23.24 26.76
CA VAL A 277 -4.15 -23.27 28.15
C VAL A 277 -4.56 -22.00 28.92
N PRO A 278 -4.72 -22.08 30.26
CA PRO A 278 -4.97 -20.90 31.10
C PRO A 278 -3.83 -19.89 31.06
N LYS A 279 -4.15 -18.60 31.23
CA LYS A 279 -3.18 -17.48 31.21
C LYS A 279 -1.99 -17.67 32.16
N SER A 280 -2.19 -18.32 33.31
CA SER A 280 -1.14 -18.56 34.31
C SER A 280 0.03 -19.41 33.81
N VAL A 281 -0.21 -20.32 32.87
CA VAL A 281 0.82 -21.24 32.33
C VAL A 281 1.46 -20.70 31.04
N GLN A 282 0.81 -19.73 30.38
CA GLN A 282 1.26 -19.20 29.10
C GLN A 282 2.69 -18.65 29.09
N PRO A 283 3.20 -17.95 30.14
CA PRO A 283 4.59 -17.46 30.13
C PRO A 283 5.62 -18.58 30.01
N GLY A 284 5.49 -19.65 30.80
CA GLY A 284 6.40 -20.80 30.76
C GLY A 284 6.31 -21.54 29.43
N MET A 285 5.09 -21.79 28.95
CA MET A 285 4.87 -22.48 27.68
C MET A 285 5.41 -21.68 26.49
N LYS A 286 5.33 -20.34 26.52
CA LYS A 286 5.94 -19.46 25.52
C LYS A 286 7.47 -19.53 25.53
N GLY A 287 8.08 -19.67 26.71
CA GLY A 287 9.52 -19.91 26.87
C GLY A 287 9.95 -21.21 26.19
N ALA A 288 9.29 -22.32 26.54
CA ALA A 288 9.58 -23.63 25.96
C ALA A 288 9.35 -23.68 24.44
N LEU A 289 8.28 -23.05 23.92
CA LEU A 289 8.08 -22.92 22.47
C LEU A 289 9.21 -22.15 21.79
N ARG A 290 9.75 -21.11 22.46
CA ARG A 290 10.86 -20.31 21.95
C ARG A 290 12.16 -21.10 21.88
N GLU A 291 12.41 -21.99 22.83
CA GLU A 291 13.57 -22.89 22.80
C GLU A 291 13.54 -23.80 21.56
N ILE A 292 12.35 -24.27 21.14
CA ILE A 292 12.21 -25.12 19.94
C ILE A 292 12.64 -24.37 18.66
N TYR A 293 12.04 -23.21 18.39
CA TYR A 293 12.27 -22.52 17.10
C TYR A 293 13.53 -21.65 17.07
N LEU A 294 14.18 -21.44 18.21
CA LEU A 294 15.50 -20.83 18.32
C LEU A 294 16.63 -21.87 18.46
N ALA A 295 16.32 -23.16 18.49
CA ALA A 295 17.34 -24.19 18.55
C ALA A 295 18.35 -24.05 17.39
N PRO A 296 19.63 -24.39 17.61
CA PRO A 296 20.66 -24.27 16.56
C PRO A 296 20.45 -25.25 15.39
N THR A 297 19.89 -26.42 15.67
CA THR A 297 19.72 -27.51 14.71
C THR A 297 18.33 -28.13 14.79
N ARG A 298 17.90 -28.79 13.72
CA ARG A 298 16.65 -29.56 13.69
C ARG A 298 16.64 -30.62 14.80
N ALA A 299 17.73 -31.35 15.00
CA ALA A 299 17.81 -32.40 16.02
C ALA A 299 17.58 -31.84 17.43
N GLN A 300 18.19 -30.69 17.75
CA GLN A 300 17.97 -30.02 19.05
C GLN A 300 16.55 -29.47 19.18
N ALA A 301 15.94 -29.00 18.08
CA ALA A 301 14.54 -28.58 18.08
C ALA A 301 13.59 -29.76 18.36
N GLU A 302 13.89 -30.95 17.81
CA GLU A 302 13.12 -32.17 18.04
C GLU A 302 13.19 -32.61 19.51
N VAL A 303 14.39 -32.59 20.10
CA VAL A 303 14.57 -32.82 21.55
C VAL A 303 13.78 -31.80 22.37
N ALA A 304 13.80 -30.52 22.00
CA ALA A 304 13.02 -29.49 22.69
C ALA A 304 11.50 -29.72 22.57
N ILE A 305 11.01 -30.29 21.46
CA ILE A 305 9.61 -30.70 21.31
C ILE A 305 9.29 -31.88 22.24
N ASP A 306 10.21 -32.82 22.41
CA ASP A 306 10.05 -33.95 23.34
C ASP A 306 9.95 -33.45 24.79
N LEU A 307 10.87 -32.58 25.20
CA LEU A 307 10.83 -31.93 26.53
C LEU A 307 9.55 -31.11 26.75
N PHE A 308 9.10 -30.38 25.72
CA PHE A 308 7.83 -29.66 25.76
C PHE A 308 6.64 -30.61 25.97
N ALA A 309 6.65 -31.75 25.29
CA ALA A 309 5.61 -32.76 25.45
C ALA A 309 5.65 -33.37 26.85
N GLU A 310 6.82 -33.75 27.37
CA GLU A 310 6.96 -34.28 28.72
C GLU A 310 6.42 -33.32 29.79
N ALA A 311 6.76 -32.03 29.68
CA ALA A 311 6.34 -31.01 30.65
C ALA A 311 4.83 -30.73 30.64
N TYR A 312 4.17 -30.84 29.48
CA TYR A 312 2.79 -30.34 29.32
C TYR A 312 1.76 -31.38 28.90
N GLN A 313 2.14 -32.56 28.39
CA GLN A 313 1.21 -33.54 27.82
C GLN A 313 0.18 -34.03 28.83
N ALA A 314 0.59 -34.29 30.07
CA ALA A 314 -0.29 -34.83 31.11
C ALA A 314 -1.46 -33.88 31.45
N ARG A 315 -1.24 -32.55 31.41
CA ARG A 315 -2.25 -31.55 31.78
C ARG A 315 -2.88 -30.84 30.58
N TYR A 316 -2.14 -30.72 29.48
CA TYR A 316 -2.51 -29.93 28.31
C TYR A 316 -2.25 -30.69 27.00
N PRO A 317 -2.80 -31.90 26.80
CA PRO A 317 -2.51 -32.73 25.64
C PRO A 317 -2.86 -32.04 24.31
N LYS A 318 -3.93 -31.22 24.29
CA LYS A 318 -4.33 -30.44 23.10
C LYS A 318 -3.30 -29.38 22.69
N ALA A 319 -2.52 -28.84 23.64
CA ALA A 319 -1.49 -27.84 23.38
C ALA A 319 -0.25 -28.49 22.74
N VAL A 320 0.15 -29.67 23.25
CA VAL A 320 1.24 -30.48 22.70
C VAL A 320 0.89 -31.01 21.31
N GLU A 321 -0.33 -31.50 21.12
CA GLU A 321 -0.81 -31.98 19.83
C GLU A 321 -0.74 -30.89 18.74
N CYS A 322 -0.96 -29.63 19.11
CA CYS A 322 -0.82 -28.51 18.17
C CYS A 322 0.60 -28.37 17.61
N VAL A 323 1.64 -28.74 18.36
CA VAL A 323 3.04 -28.72 17.93
C VAL A 323 3.37 -30.00 17.16
N ARG A 324 3.07 -31.17 17.73
CA ARG A 324 3.41 -32.48 17.16
C ARG A 324 2.86 -32.69 15.76
N LYS A 325 1.57 -32.41 15.54
CA LYS A 325 0.90 -32.63 14.25
C LYS A 325 1.54 -31.85 13.09
N ASP A 326 2.14 -30.68 13.40
CA ASP A 326 2.71 -29.77 12.41
C ASP A 326 4.25 -29.73 12.48
N GLN A 327 4.89 -30.62 13.26
CA GLN A 327 6.33 -30.59 13.56
C GLN A 327 7.20 -30.47 12.30
N ARG A 328 6.96 -31.33 11.29
CA ARG A 328 7.72 -31.29 10.03
C ARG A 328 7.63 -29.92 9.33
N ALA A 329 6.43 -29.36 9.24
CA ALA A 329 6.22 -28.06 8.60
C ALA A 329 6.68 -26.88 9.48
N LEU A 330 6.72 -27.04 10.79
CA LEU A 330 7.26 -26.04 11.71
C LEU A 330 8.79 -25.95 11.64
N LEU A 331 9.46 -27.07 11.38
CA LEU A 331 10.92 -27.17 11.30
C LEU A 331 11.47 -27.17 9.86
N ALA A 332 10.64 -26.91 8.85
CA ALA A 332 11.07 -26.91 7.45
C ALA A 332 12.14 -25.85 7.15
N PHE A 333 12.18 -24.75 7.92
CA PHE A 333 13.14 -23.67 7.76
C PHE A 333 14.61 -24.13 7.90
N TYR A 334 14.90 -25.22 8.63
CA TYR A 334 16.26 -25.76 8.77
C TYR A 334 16.87 -26.27 7.45
N ASP A 335 16.04 -26.55 6.43
CA ASP A 335 16.50 -26.97 5.09
C ASP A 335 16.87 -25.77 4.19
N TRP A 336 16.94 -24.56 4.75
CA TRP A 336 17.24 -23.30 4.04
C TRP A 336 18.36 -22.54 4.76
N PRO A 337 19.05 -21.60 4.10
CA PRO A 337 20.14 -20.83 4.70
C PRO A 337 19.78 -20.23 6.06
N ALA A 338 20.70 -20.32 7.04
CA ALA A 338 20.47 -19.85 8.40
C ALA A 338 20.05 -18.38 8.47
N GLU A 339 20.61 -17.55 7.60
CA GLU A 339 20.32 -16.13 7.45
C GLU A 339 18.85 -15.87 7.10
N HIS A 340 18.18 -16.83 6.47
CA HIS A 340 16.79 -16.71 6.02
C HIS A 340 15.79 -17.12 7.11
N TRP A 341 16.21 -17.82 8.16
CA TRP A 341 15.31 -18.39 9.18
C TRP A 341 14.46 -17.33 9.89
N ILE A 342 15.00 -16.12 10.08
CA ILE A 342 14.25 -15.00 10.66
C ILE A 342 13.02 -14.61 9.82
N HIS A 343 13.05 -14.86 8.51
CA HIS A 343 11.93 -14.60 7.60
C HIS A 343 11.02 -15.81 7.41
N LEU A 344 11.56 -17.03 7.47
CA LEU A 344 10.79 -18.26 7.26
C LEU A 344 9.98 -18.66 8.49
N ARG A 345 10.44 -18.34 9.70
CA ARG A 345 9.71 -18.69 10.94
C ARG A 345 8.41 -17.90 11.15
N THR A 346 8.12 -16.88 10.34
CA THR A 346 7.01 -15.95 10.61
C THR A 346 6.35 -15.39 9.34
N THR A 347 5.07 -15.06 9.46
CA THR A 347 4.26 -14.26 8.53
C THR A 347 4.36 -12.75 8.78
N ASN A 348 5.31 -12.30 9.60
CA ASN A 348 5.54 -10.88 9.91
C ASN A 348 5.65 -9.94 8.68
N PRO A 349 6.16 -10.36 7.50
CA PRO A 349 6.08 -9.54 6.29
C PRO A 349 4.66 -9.06 5.95
N ILE A 350 3.63 -9.84 6.32
CA ILE A 350 2.22 -9.45 6.17
C ILE A 350 1.75 -8.73 7.45
N GLU A 351 1.93 -9.33 8.62
CA GLU A 351 1.38 -8.80 9.87
C GLU A 351 1.86 -7.37 10.19
N SER A 352 3.13 -7.05 9.97
CA SER A 352 3.67 -5.71 10.22
C SER A 352 3.02 -4.62 9.36
N VAL A 353 2.67 -4.97 8.12
CA VAL A 353 1.95 -4.09 7.18
C VAL A 353 0.53 -3.89 7.69
N PHE A 354 -0.12 -4.97 8.08
CA PHE A 354 -1.51 -4.93 8.50
C PHE A 354 -1.71 -4.39 9.91
N ALA A 355 -0.72 -4.42 10.79
CA ALA A 355 -0.76 -3.70 12.06
C ALA A 355 -0.93 -2.19 11.82
N THR A 356 -0.21 -1.66 10.82
CA THR A 356 -0.35 -0.26 10.39
C THR A 356 -1.72 0.00 9.78
N VAL A 357 -2.24 -0.93 8.96
CA VAL A 357 -3.60 -0.83 8.39
C VAL A 357 -4.66 -0.83 9.49
N ARG A 358 -4.63 -1.80 10.41
CA ARG A 358 -5.56 -1.95 11.53
C ARG A 358 -5.55 -0.71 12.43
N HIS A 359 -4.38 -0.19 12.80
CA HIS A 359 -4.29 1.03 13.60
C HIS A 359 -5.00 2.22 12.93
N ARG A 360 -4.97 2.29 11.59
CA ARG A 360 -5.57 3.39 10.82
C ARG A 360 -7.05 3.15 10.50
N THR A 361 -7.48 1.89 10.32
CA THR A 361 -8.88 1.53 10.06
C THR A 361 -9.74 1.54 11.33
N VAL A 362 -9.19 1.20 12.50
CA VAL A 362 -9.91 1.23 13.78
C VAL A 362 -10.42 2.64 14.10
N ARG A 363 -9.65 3.68 13.76
CA ARG A 363 -10.06 5.09 13.95
C ARG A 363 -11.20 5.51 13.03
N THR A 364 -11.31 4.90 11.85
CA THR A 364 -12.38 5.18 10.88
C THR A 364 -13.70 4.45 11.17
N LYS A 365 -13.81 3.74 12.32
CA LYS A 365 -15.02 3.08 12.89
C LYS A 365 -16.17 2.86 11.90
N GLY A 366 -16.02 1.89 10.99
CA GLY A 366 -17.12 1.45 10.13
C GLY A 366 -17.73 2.57 9.27
N SER A 367 -16.93 3.51 8.75
CA SER A 367 -17.39 4.55 7.81
C SER A 367 -17.31 4.14 6.34
N LEU A 368 -16.66 3.02 6.03
CA LEU A 368 -16.31 2.61 4.66
C LEU A 368 -17.16 1.45 4.16
N SER A 369 -17.59 1.52 2.89
CA SER A 369 -18.13 0.36 2.16
C SER A 369 -17.03 -0.70 1.95
N PRO A 370 -17.39 -1.97 1.76
CA PRO A 370 -16.44 -3.05 1.43
C PRO A 370 -15.44 -2.71 0.32
N THR A 371 -15.94 -2.16 -0.79
CA THR A 371 -15.10 -1.73 -1.92
C THR A 371 -14.07 -0.68 -1.50
N THR A 372 -14.49 0.37 -0.81
CA THR A 372 -13.60 1.44 -0.37
C THR A 372 -12.58 0.94 0.66
N ALA A 373 -13.01 0.06 1.58
CA ALA A 373 -12.12 -0.56 2.56
C ALA A 373 -11.03 -1.38 1.85
N ARG A 374 -11.40 -2.24 0.89
CA ARG A 374 -10.46 -3.02 0.08
C ARG A 374 -9.44 -2.13 -0.65
N LEU A 375 -9.91 -1.08 -1.34
CA LEU A 375 -9.04 -0.17 -2.08
C LEU A 375 -8.08 0.59 -1.16
N MET A 376 -8.58 1.04 -0.01
CA MET A 376 -7.75 1.71 0.98
C MET A 376 -6.66 0.77 1.49
N VAL A 377 -7.00 -0.46 1.83
CA VAL A 377 -6.03 -1.48 2.29
C VAL A 377 -5.00 -1.74 1.22
N PHE A 378 -5.42 -1.93 -0.04
CA PHE A 378 -4.51 -2.09 -1.17
C PHE A 378 -3.52 -0.93 -1.26
N LYS A 379 -4.00 0.32 -1.21
CA LYS A 379 -3.13 1.51 -1.25
C LYS A 379 -2.19 1.61 -0.05
N LEU A 380 -2.64 1.22 1.15
CA LEU A 380 -1.79 1.17 2.35
C LEU A 380 -0.68 0.13 2.22
N VAL A 381 -1.00 -1.06 1.72
CA VAL A 381 -0.01 -2.12 1.46
C VAL A 381 1.00 -1.67 0.41
N MET A 382 0.53 -1.05 -0.69
CA MET A 382 1.40 -0.52 -1.74
C MET A 382 2.27 0.67 -1.27
N ALA A 383 1.79 1.46 -0.31
CA ALA A 383 2.61 2.50 0.30
C ALA A 383 3.66 1.91 1.25
N ALA A 384 3.28 0.92 2.07
CA ALA A 384 4.19 0.23 2.98
C ALA A 384 5.26 -0.59 2.24
N SER A 385 4.93 -1.13 1.06
CA SER A 385 5.85 -1.96 0.28
C SER A 385 7.11 -1.23 -0.18
N LYS A 386 7.08 0.11 -0.24
CA LYS A 386 8.24 0.95 -0.56
C LYS A 386 9.33 0.91 0.51
N SER A 387 8.99 0.60 1.75
CA SER A 387 9.93 0.54 2.88
C SER A 387 10.17 -0.89 3.39
N TRP A 388 9.67 -1.91 2.69
CA TRP A 388 9.94 -3.29 3.06
C TRP A 388 11.42 -3.59 2.94
N ARG A 389 12.00 -4.06 4.05
CA ARG A 389 13.36 -4.57 4.06
C ARG A 389 13.45 -5.76 3.12
N ARG A 390 14.60 -5.94 2.47
CA ARG A 390 14.91 -7.15 1.71
C ARG A 390 15.06 -8.36 2.64
N LEU A 391 15.22 -9.54 2.06
CA LEU A 391 15.63 -10.72 2.82
C LEU A 391 17.07 -10.56 3.30
N MET A 392 17.31 -10.87 4.57
CA MET A 392 18.67 -11.08 5.07
C MET A 392 19.28 -12.28 4.35
N GLY A 393 20.58 -12.24 4.08
CA GLY A 393 21.26 -13.31 3.34
C GLY A 393 20.96 -13.34 1.84
N GLU A 394 20.64 -12.21 1.20
CA GLU A 394 20.30 -12.15 -0.23
C GLU A 394 21.34 -12.81 -1.15
N ASN A 395 22.61 -12.85 -0.73
CA ASN A 395 23.71 -13.57 -1.38
C ASN A 395 23.53 -15.09 -1.47
N GLN A 396 22.66 -15.69 -0.65
CA GLN A 396 22.34 -17.12 -0.67
C GLN A 396 21.20 -17.45 -1.65
N LEU A 397 20.40 -16.46 -2.08
CA LEU A 397 19.25 -16.68 -2.97
C LEU A 397 19.63 -17.33 -4.32
N PRO A 398 20.75 -16.98 -4.98
CA PRO A 398 21.19 -17.69 -6.18
C PRO A 398 21.40 -19.20 -5.96
N LYS A 399 21.94 -19.60 -4.79
CA LYS A 399 22.14 -21.01 -4.44
C LYS A 399 20.81 -21.74 -4.24
N VAL A 400 19.88 -21.09 -3.52
CA VAL A 400 18.51 -21.58 -3.34
C VAL A 400 17.79 -21.73 -4.69
N ILE A 401 18.01 -20.77 -5.60
CA ILE A 401 17.49 -20.79 -6.97
C ILE A 401 18.07 -21.95 -7.77
N ALA A 402 19.37 -22.21 -7.67
CA ALA A 402 20.07 -23.30 -8.31
C ALA A 402 19.72 -24.69 -7.73
N GLY A 403 19.05 -24.74 -6.57
CA GLY A 403 18.64 -26.00 -5.92
C GLY A 403 19.71 -26.60 -5.02
N VAL A 404 20.69 -25.81 -4.57
CA VAL A 404 21.64 -26.21 -3.54
C VAL A 404 20.88 -26.61 -2.28
N ARG A 405 21.26 -27.74 -1.68
CA ARG A 405 20.64 -28.27 -0.46
C ARG A 405 21.33 -27.70 0.77
N PHE A 406 20.54 -27.41 1.79
CA PHE A 406 21.02 -26.98 3.09
C PHE A 406 20.56 -27.96 4.17
N LYS A 407 21.39 -28.14 5.19
CA LYS A 407 21.03 -28.86 6.42
C LYS A 407 21.47 -27.99 7.59
N ASP A 408 20.52 -27.72 8.49
CA ASP A 408 20.72 -26.84 9.64
C ASP A 408 21.32 -25.49 9.22
N GLY A 409 20.90 -25.00 8.05
CA GLY A 409 21.29 -23.69 7.54
C GLY A 409 22.64 -23.63 6.84
N ALA A 410 23.41 -24.73 6.86
CA ALA A 410 24.68 -24.86 6.16
C ALA A 410 24.49 -25.59 4.82
N GLU A 411 25.25 -25.19 3.81
CA GLU A 411 25.29 -25.85 2.51
C GLU A 411 25.83 -27.27 2.62
N ILE A 412 25.18 -28.22 1.95
CA ILE A 412 25.63 -29.61 1.88
C ILE A 412 26.34 -29.82 0.54
N PHE A 413 27.65 -30.00 0.58
CA PHE A 413 28.39 -30.47 -0.60
C PHE A 413 28.10 -31.95 -0.81
N PRO A 414 27.70 -32.39 -2.01
CA PRO A 414 27.64 -33.82 -2.29
C PRO A 414 29.04 -34.42 -2.07
N ALA A 415 29.12 -35.54 -1.35
CA ALA A 415 30.38 -36.27 -1.21
C ALA A 415 30.92 -36.60 -2.61
N PRO A 416 32.23 -36.48 -2.88
CA PRO A 416 32.78 -36.90 -4.16
C PRO A 416 32.42 -38.36 -4.37
N ALA A 417 31.84 -38.67 -5.54
CA ALA A 417 31.60 -40.05 -5.92
C ALA A 417 32.95 -40.77 -5.87
N HIS A 418 33.11 -41.70 -4.94
CA HIS A 418 34.19 -42.66 -4.99
C HIS A 418 33.96 -43.51 -6.24
N ASN A 419 34.52 -43.08 -7.37
CA ASN A 419 34.73 -43.94 -8.52
C ASN A 419 35.71 -45.02 -8.07
N VAL A 420 35.17 -46.15 -7.63
CA VAL A 420 35.91 -47.39 -7.53
C VAL A 420 36.20 -47.81 -8.96
N ALA A 421 37.46 -47.66 -9.36
CA ALA A 421 37.99 -48.12 -10.64
C ALA A 421 38.14 -49.65 -10.65
#